data_AF-A0A7Z1HNT7-F1
#
_entry.id   AF-A0A7Z1HNT7-F1
#
_cell.length_a   1.000
_cell.length_b   1.000
_cell.length_c   1.000
_cell.angle_alpha   90.00
_cell.angle_beta   90.00
_cell.angle_gamma   90.00
#
_symmetry.space_group_name_H-M   'P 1'
#
loop_
_entity.id
_entity.type
_entity.pdbx_description
1 polymer ?
#
loop_
_entity_poly.entity_id
_entity_poly.type
_entity_poly.pdbx_seq_one_letter_code
_entity_poly.pdbx_strand_id
1 'polypeptide(L)'
;IATAENMNWMQALRYVAAKGHQKAIIVYQDTLQSGKYDAMTKNTVWSDFKNEKLTDSVSLRYLVRFTLVDVATGEWATWSPLNYENTVLPPQPGKKDSAEATTEQQISQLRQRTYASMVKDLVNRYQ
;
A
#
# COMPACT_ATOMS: atom_id res chain seq x y z
N ILE A 1 21.10 30.32 -17.36
CA ILE A 1 20.03 29.30 -17.55
C ILE A 1 20.38 28.16 -16.62
N ALA A 2 19.63 27.98 -15.53
CA ALA A 2 19.88 26.88 -14.61
C ALA A 2 19.58 25.57 -15.33
N THR A 3 20.59 24.74 -15.53
CA THR A 3 20.43 23.37 -16.00
C THR A 3 19.57 22.66 -14.98
N ALA A 4 18.33 22.32 -15.33
CA ALA A 4 17.53 21.39 -14.54
C ALA A 4 18.29 20.06 -14.57
N GLU A 5 19.10 19.82 -13.54
CA GLU A 5 19.74 18.52 -13.33
C GLU A 5 18.64 17.47 -13.37
N ASN A 6 18.80 16.47 -14.23
CA ASN A 6 17.99 15.25 -14.22
C ASN A 6 18.30 14.49 -12.91
N MET A 7 17.90 15.04 -11.78
CA MET A 7 17.95 14.36 -10.50
C MET A 7 16.94 13.21 -10.57
N ASN A 8 17.43 12.00 -10.35
CA ASN A 8 16.55 10.88 -10.05
C ASN A 8 15.66 11.29 -8.86
N TRP A 9 14.39 10.92 -8.88
CA TRP A 9 13.40 11.15 -7.82
C TRP A 9 13.98 11.06 -6.40
N MET A 10 14.82 10.06 -6.13
CA MET A 10 15.47 9.89 -4.82
C MET A 10 16.45 11.01 -4.45
N GLN A 11 17.22 11.52 -5.41
CA GLN A 11 18.13 12.65 -5.20
C GLN A 11 17.36 13.94 -4.95
N ALA A 12 16.28 14.17 -5.70
CA ALA A 12 15.41 15.33 -5.50
C ALA A 12 14.75 15.33 -4.12
N LEU A 13 14.21 14.18 -3.68
CA LEU A 13 13.64 14.01 -2.35
C LEU A 13 14.67 14.29 -1.25
N ARG A 14 15.87 13.70 -1.36
CA ARG A 14 16.96 13.92 -0.41
C ARG A 14 17.39 15.37 -0.33
N TYR A 15 17.51 16.05 -1.47
CA TYR A 15 17.90 17.46 -1.51
C TYR A 15 16.89 18.35 -0.79
N VAL A 16 15.59 18.13 -1.00
CA VAL A 16 14.52 18.88 -0.32
C VAL A 16 14.55 18.59 1.19
N ALA A 17 14.71 17.33 1.59
CA ALA A 17 14.81 16.95 3.00
C ALA A 17 16.02 17.59 3.70
N ALA A 18 17.18 17.61 3.04
CA ALA A 18 18.39 18.23 3.55
C ALA A 18 18.21 19.74 3.77
N LYS A 19 17.57 20.45 2.82
CA LYS A 19 17.21 21.86 2.96
C LYS A 19 16.24 22.11 4.11
N GLY A 20 15.33 21.18 4.36
CA GLY A 20 14.43 21.20 5.50
C GLY A 20 15.08 20.75 6.81
N HIS A 21 16.40 20.53 6.84
CA HIS A 21 17.14 20.00 7.99
C HIS A 21 16.59 18.67 8.55
N GLN A 22 15.96 17.87 7.69
CA GLN A 22 15.45 16.55 8.04
C GLN A 22 16.59 15.53 8.01
N LYS A 23 16.63 14.66 9.02
CA LYS A 23 17.66 13.60 9.13
C LYS A 23 17.32 12.38 8.27
N ALA A 24 16.04 12.10 8.09
CA ALA A 24 15.56 10.94 7.36
C ALA A 24 14.30 11.27 6.54
N ILE A 25 14.05 10.45 5.53
CA ILE A 25 12.80 10.45 4.73
C ILE A 25 12.16 9.09 4.89
N ILE A 26 10.84 9.07 5.07
CA ILE A 26 10.05 7.83 4.99
C ILE A 26 9.14 7.96 3.77
N VAL A 27 9.30 7.05 2.81
CA VAL A 27 8.44 6.96 1.62
C VAL A 27 7.52 5.77 1.78
N TYR A 28 6.21 6.01 1.70
CA TYR A 28 5.18 4.98 1.71
C TYR A 28 4.74 4.69 0.28
N GLN A 29 4.66 3.41 -0.08
CA GLN A 29 4.19 2.93 -1.36
C GLN A 29 3.16 1.85 -1.11
N ASP A 30 1.92 2.08 -1.54
CA ASP A 30 0.82 1.20 -1.27
C ASP A 30 0.09 0.77 -2.55
N THR A 31 -0.53 -0.40 -2.49
CA THR A 31 -1.31 -0.96 -3.59
C THR A 31 -2.43 -1.82 -3.02
N LEU A 32 -3.66 -1.53 -3.44
CA LEU A 32 -4.81 -2.38 -3.18
C LEU A 32 -4.92 -3.40 -4.33
N GLN A 33 -5.02 -4.67 -3.99
CA GLN A 33 -5.16 -5.75 -4.96
C GLN A 33 -6.42 -6.57 -4.69
N SER A 34 -7.03 -7.06 -5.78
CA SER A 34 -8.06 -8.09 -5.73
C SER A 34 -7.48 -9.44 -6.17
N GLY A 35 -7.93 -10.49 -5.49
CA GLY A 35 -7.55 -11.87 -5.71
C GLY A 35 -8.76 -12.68 -6.15
N LYS A 36 -8.64 -13.35 -7.29
CA LYS A 36 -9.64 -14.33 -7.76
C LYS A 36 -9.07 -15.73 -7.57
N TYR A 37 -9.82 -16.58 -6.87
CA TYR A 37 -9.42 -17.97 -6.70
C TYR A 37 -9.71 -18.77 -7.97
N ASP A 38 -8.68 -19.39 -8.51
CA ASP A 38 -8.79 -20.29 -9.66
C ASP A 38 -8.88 -21.73 -9.15
N ALA A 39 -10.06 -22.34 -9.31
CA ALA A 39 -10.32 -23.70 -8.86
C ALA A 39 -9.51 -24.76 -9.62
N MET A 40 -9.10 -24.48 -10.86
CA MET A 40 -8.32 -25.41 -11.68
C MET A 40 -6.88 -25.49 -11.19
N THR A 41 -6.26 -24.34 -10.93
CA THR A 41 -4.86 -24.26 -10.45
C THR A 41 -4.73 -24.29 -8.92
N LYS A 42 -5.85 -24.21 -8.19
CA LYS A 42 -5.93 -24.09 -6.73
C LYS A 42 -5.12 -22.91 -6.18
N ASN A 43 -4.97 -21.85 -6.98
CA ASN A 43 -4.21 -20.67 -6.65
C ASN A 43 -5.07 -19.40 -6.70
N THR A 44 -4.71 -18.41 -5.90
CA THR A 44 -5.30 -17.07 -6.00
C THR A 44 -4.46 -16.20 -6.95
N VAL A 45 -5.08 -15.73 -8.02
CA VAL A 45 -4.46 -14.79 -8.96
C VAL A 45 -4.76 -13.38 -8.48
N TRP A 46 -3.69 -12.62 -8.20
CA TRP A 46 -3.77 -11.25 -7.70
C TRP A 46 -3.54 -10.23 -8.79
N SER A 47 -4.32 -9.16 -8.79
CA SER A 47 -4.21 -8.02 -9.71
C SER A 47 -4.55 -6.72 -9.00
N ASP A 48 -4.07 -5.60 -9.53
CA ASP A 48 -4.41 -4.27 -8.98
C ASP A 48 -5.92 -4.03 -9.03
N PHE A 49 -6.45 -3.48 -7.94
CA PHE A 49 -7.87 -3.22 -7.81
C PHE A 49 -8.27 -2.01 -8.66
N LYS A 50 -9.08 -2.25 -9.71
CA LYS A 50 -9.50 -1.23 -10.68
C LYS A 50 -10.79 -0.50 -10.34
N ASN A 51 -11.24 -0.56 -9.09
CA ASN A 51 -12.53 0.01 -8.65
C ASN A 51 -13.73 -0.52 -9.46
N GLU A 52 -13.60 -1.74 -9.98
CA GLU A 52 -14.64 -2.41 -10.75
C GLU A 52 -15.67 -3.02 -9.82
N LYS A 53 -16.92 -3.14 -10.31
CA LYS A 53 -17.99 -3.79 -9.55
C LYS A 53 -17.61 -5.24 -9.27
N LEU A 54 -17.61 -5.60 -7.99
CA LEU A 54 -17.36 -6.96 -7.53
C LEU A 54 -18.56 -7.84 -7.89
N THR A 55 -18.44 -8.54 -9.02
CA THR A 55 -19.47 -9.47 -9.51
C THR A 55 -19.39 -10.85 -8.85
N ASP A 56 -18.19 -11.23 -8.42
CA ASP A 56 -17.88 -12.53 -7.82
C ASP A 56 -17.29 -12.35 -6.41
N SER A 57 -17.26 -13.44 -5.63
CA SER A 57 -16.47 -13.45 -4.40
C SER A 57 -14.99 -13.23 -4.73
N VAL A 58 -14.41 -12.15 -4.23
CA VAL A 58 -12.99 -11.82 -4.42
C VAL A 58 -12.32 -11.67 -3.06
N SER A 59 -11.03 -11.95 -3.01
CA SER A 59 -10.21 -11.54 -1.87
C SER A 59 -9.63 -10.15 -2.13
N LEU A 60 -9.50 -9.35 -1.09
CA LEU A 60 -8.81 -8.06 -1.13
C LEU A 60 -7.59 -8.13 -0.23
N ARG A 61 -6.48 -7.55 -0.68
CA ARG A 61 -5.30 -7.34 0.16
C ARG A 61 -4.75 -5.94 -0.04
N TYR A 62 -4.24 -5.35 1.04
CA TYR A 62 -3.57 -4.06 0.99
C TYR A 62 -2.09 -4.29 1.20
N LEU A 63 -1.29 -3.97 0.20
CA LEU A 63 0.16 -4.09 0.25
C LEU A 63 0.74 -2.71 0.55
N VAL A 64 1.65 -2.64 1.50
CA VAL A 64 2.43 -1.43 1.79
C VAL A 64 3.90 -1.81 1.81
N ARG A 65 4.71 -0.96 1.21
CA ARG A 65 6.16 -0.93 1.36
C ARG A 65 6.53 0.43 1.92
N PHE A 66 7.44 0.46 2.87
CA PHE A 66 8.03 1.72 3.29
C PHE A 66 9.54 1.67 3.09
N THR A 67 10.07 2.80 2.66
CA THR A 67 11.50 3.00 2.47
C THR A 67 11.97 4.10 3.40
N LEU A 68 12.90 3.76 4.29
CA LEU A 68 13.62 4.76 5.10
C LEU A 68 14.88 5.16 4.34
N VAL A 69 15.12 6.45 4.21
CA VAL A 69 16.32 7.02 3.58
C VAL A 69 17.00 7.92 4.58
N ASP A 70 18.27 7.64 4.88
CA ASP A 70 19.14 8.56 5.62
C ASP A 70 19.55 9.70 4.69
N VAL A 71 19.29 10.94 5.10
CA VAL A 71 19.49 12.11 4.23
C VAL A 71 20.98 12.39 4.00
N ALA A 72 21.80 12.23 5.04
CA ALA A 72 23.22 12.56 5.02
C ALA A 72 24.02 11.61 4.13
N THR A 73 23.85 10.30 4.34
CA THR A 73 24.57 9.24 3.64
C THR A 73 23.90 8.86 2.32
N GLY A 74 22.56 8.89 2.28
CA GLY A 74 21.78 8.35 1.17
C GLY A 74 21.54 6.85 1.23
N GLU A 75 21.97 6.20 2.30
CA GLU A 75 21.61 4.82 2.56
C GLU A 75 20.10 4.70 2.71
N TRP A 76 19.57 3.59 2.21
CA TRP A 76 18.15 3.32 2.29
C TRP A 76 17.91 1.84 2.51
N ALA A 77 16.79 1.55 3.14
CA ALA A 77 16.29 0.20 3.24
C ALA A 77 14.76 0.20 3.15
N THR A 78 14.23 -0.89 2.59
CA THR A 78 12.81 -1.06 2.31
C THR A 78 12.28 -2.28 3.02
N TRP A 79 11.11 -2.14 3.64
CA TRP A 79 10.41 -3.23 4.28
C TRP A 79 8.93 -3.24 3.89
N SER A 80 8.33 -4.40 4.05
CA SER A 80 6.89 -4.63 3.91
C SER A 80 6.42 -5.35 5.17
N PRO A 81 5.36 -4.88 5.85
CA PRO A 81 4.79 -5.58 6.98
C PRO A 81 4.10 -6.87 6.52
N LEU A 82 3.61 -7.66 7.48
CA LEU A 82 2.70 -8.77 7.19
C LEU A 82 1.46 -8.25 6.44
N ASN A 83 1.11 -8.94 5.35
CA ASN A 83 -0.05 -8.59 4.54
C ASN A 83 -1.34 -9.02 5.26
N TYR A 84 -2.34 -8.15 5.24
CA TYR A 84 -3.70 -8.51 5.64
C TYR A 84 -4.54 -8.79 4.40
N GLU A 85 -5.36 -9.83 4.48
CA GLU A 85 -6.27 -10.25 3.42
C GLU A 85 -7.70 -10.35 3.98
N ASN A 86 -8.68 -9.88 3.23
CA ASN A 86 -10.10 -9.97 3.55
C ASN A 86 -10.86 -10.56 2.35
N THR A 87 -11.70 -11.57 2.57
CA THR A 87 -12.60 -12.06 1.53
C THR A 87 -13.86 -11.19 1.48
N VAL A 88 -14.20 -10.69 0.30
CA VAL A 88 -15.42 -9.93 0.02
C VAL A 88 -16.43 -10.85 -0.65
N LEU A 89 -17.62 -10.92 -0.07
CA LEU A 89 -18.74 -11.67 -0.62
C LEU A 89 -19.51 -10.80 -1.63
N PRO A 90 -20.07 -11.41 -2.69
CA PRO A 90 -20.83 -10.67 -3.69
C PRO A 90 -22.10 -10.04 -3.08
N PRO A 91 -22.55 -8.88 -3.62
CA PRO A 91 -23.79 -8.23 -3.20
C PRO A 91 -25.01 -9.14 -3.33
N GLN A 92 -25.90 -9.15 -2.33
CA GLN A 92 -27.21 -9.79 -2.47
C GLN A 92 -28.08 -9.02 -3.50
N PRO A 93 -28.88 -9.72 -4.33
CA PRO A 93 -29.77 -9.07 -5.28
C PRO A 93 -30.74 -8.12 -4.55
N GLY A 94 -30.81 -6.86 -4.99
CA GLY A 94 -31.65 -5.81 -4.39
C GLY A 94 -30.97 -4.88 -3.37
N LYS A 95 -29.70 -5.12 -3.03
CA LYS A 95 -28.95 -4.36 -2.01
C LYS A 95 -27.63 -3.74 -2.54
N LYS A 96 -27.66 -3.19 -3.76
CA LYS A 96 -26.46 -2.68 -4.43
C LYS A 96 -25.76 -1.56 -3.66
N ASP A 97 -26.48 -0.52 -3.26
CA ASP A 97 -25.88 0.65 -2.59
C ASP A 97 -25.28 0.29 -1.22
N SER A 98 -25.91 -0.63 -0.49
CA SER A 98 -25.36 -1.13 0.78
C SER A 98 -24.12 -2.01 0.60
N ALA A 99 -23.96 -2.68 -0.55
CA ALA A 99 -22.82 -3.55 -0.80
C ALA A 99 -21.57 -2.76 -1.23
N GLU A 100 -21.75 -1.68 -2.01
CA GLU A 100 -20.66 -0.76 -2.34
C GLU A 100 -20.13 -0.07 -1.07
N ALA A 101 -21.00 0.45 -0.21
CA ALA A 101 -20.61 1.03 1.08
C ALA A 101 -19.90 0.02 2.01
N THR A 102 -20.35 -1.25 2.02
CA THR A 102 -19.70 -2.32 2.80
C THR A 102 -18.30 -2.63 2.27
N THR A 103 -18.12 -2.62 0.94
CA THR A 103 -16.83 -2.86 0.30
C THR A 103 -15.83 -1.74 0.62
N GLU A 104 -16.26 -0.48 0.53
CA GLU A 104 -15.44 0.67 0.91
C GLU A 104 -15.03 0.63 2.38
N GLN A 105 -15.96 0.25 3.27
CA GLN A 105 -15.67 0.08 4.69
C GLN A 105 -14.62 -1.02 4.93
N GLN A 106 -14.72 -2.15 4.22
CA GLN A 106 -13.74 -3.23 4.31
C GLN A 106 -12.36 -2.79 3.79
N ILE A 107 -12.30 -2.04 2.69
CA ILE A 107 -11.05 -1.47 2.15
C ILE A 107 -10.43 -0.51 3.18
N SER A 108 -11.24 0.37 3.78
CA SER A 108 -10.78 1.32 4.81
C SER A 108 -10.19 0.60 6.03
N GLN A 109 -10.86 -0.44 6.52
CA GLN A 109 -10.37 -1.25 7.63
C GLN A 109 -9.07 -1.98 7.28
N LEU A 110 -8.96 -2.52 6.07
CA LEU A 110 -7.77 -3.22 5.60
C LEU A 110 -6.57 -2.27 5.52
N ARG A 111 -6.79 -1.08 4.95
CA ARG A 111 -5.81 0.02 4.91
C ARG A 111 -5.35 0.38 6.32
N GLN A 112 -6.29 0.61 7.24
CA GLN A 112 -5.98 1.00 8.61
C GLN A 112 -5.14 -0.05 9.35
N ARG A 113 -5.51 -1.33 9.25
CA ARG A 113 -4.76 -2.44 9.86
C ARG A 113 -3.34 -2.54 9.30
N THR A 114 -3.21 -2.41 7.98
CA THR A 114 -1.92 -2.50 7.29
C THR A 114 -0.99 -1.36 7.73
N TYR A 115 -1.48 -0.12 7.76
CA TYR A 115 -0.69 1.01 8.24
C TYR A 115 -0.33 0.90 9.72
N ALA A 116 -1.26 0.45 10.57
CA ALA A 116 -0.98 0.24 11.99
C ALA A 116 0.14 -0.79 12.23
N SER A 117 0.10 -1.92 11.51
CA SER A 117 1.19 -2.91 11.57
C SER A 117 2.49 -2.36 11.04
N MET A 118 2.46 -1.58 9.95
CA MET A 118 3.65 -0.98 9.37
C MET A 118 4.34 0.00 10.32
N VAL A 119 3.57 0.87 10.97
CA VAL A 119 4.09 1.82 11.96
C VAL A 119 4.65 1.06 13.16
N LYS A 120 3.98 0.01 13.63
CA LYS A 120 4.49 -0.84 14.71
C LYS A 120 5.84 -1.48 14.33
N ASP A 121 5.96 -2.02 13.12
CA ASP A 121 7.20 -2.61 12.62
C ASP A 121 8.32 -1.58 12.46
N LEU A 122 7.99 -0.37 11.99
CA LEU A 122 8.94 0.74 11.90
C LEU A 122 9.46 1.13 13.29
N VAL A 123 8.55 1.40 14.23
CA VAL A 123 8.91 1.81 15.59
C VAL A 123 9.78 0.76 16.28
N ASN A 124 9.41 -0.52 16.20
CA ASN A 124 10.17 -1.61 16.82
C ASN A 124 11.60 -1.76 16.27
N ARG A 125 11.89 -1.26 15.08
CA ARG A 125 13.22 -1.37 14.46
C ARG A 125 14.17 -0.23 14.85
N TYR A 126 13.62 0.91 15.26
CA TYR A 126 14.38 2.15 15.47
C TYR A 126 14.20 2.78 16.86
N GLN A 127 13.41 2.13 17.73
CA GLN A 127 13.50 2.32 19.18
C GLN A 127 14.73 1.59 19.74
#